data_AF-A0A7D3XIE4-F1
#
_entry.id   AF-A0A7D3XIE4-F1
#
_cell.length_a   1.000
_cell.length_b   1.000
_cell.length_c   1.000
_cell.angle_alpha   90.00
_cell.angle_beta   90.00
_cell.angle_gamma   90.00
#
_symmetry.space_group_name_H-M   'P 1'
#
loop_
_entity.id
_entity.type
_entity.pdbx_description
1 polymer ?
#
loop_
_entity_poly.entity_id
_entity_poly.type
_entity_poly.pdbx_seq_one_letter_code
_entity_poly.pdbx_strand_id
1 'polypeptide(L)' 'MFRLTQIHQRIDERLRLELRKLRPDRLELSRLAHLKLRVKHALNRIAQRRVTA' A
#
# COMPACT_ATOMS: atom_id res chain seq x y z
N MET A 1 -10.16 11.93 -3.46
CA MET A 1 -9.83 10.51 -3.72
C MET A 1 -8.40 10.26 -4.24
N PHE A 2 -7.73 11.24 -4.86
CA PHE A 2 -6.40 11.06 -5.47
C PHE A 2 -5.24 10.66 -4.53
N ARG A 3 -5.15 11.23 -3.31
CA ARG A 3 -4.00 10.99 -2.42
C ARG A 3 -3.84 9.54 -1.97
N LEU A 4 -4.95 8.83 -1.71
CA LEU A 4 -4.88 7.46 -1.18
C LEU A 4 -4.41 6.47 -2.27
N THR A 5 -4.86 6.68 -3.50
CA THR A 5 -4.40 5.95 -4.68
C THR A 5 -2.92 6.22 -4.98
N GLN A 6 -2.48 7.47 -4.86
CA GLN A 6 -1.07 7.83 -5.02
C GLN A 6 -0.18 7.16 -3.96
N ILE A 7 -0.63 7.11 -2.70
CA ILE A 7 0.10 6.40 -1.63
C ILE A 7 0.18 4.90 -1.95
N HIS A 8 -0.92 4.29 -2.42
CA HIS A 8 -0.91 2.89 -2.84
C HIS A 8 0.13 2.63 -3.95
N GLN A 9 0.14 3.47 -5.00
CA GLN A 9 1.09 3.35 -6.11
C GLN A 9 2.56 3.50 -5.66
N ARG A 10 2.85 4.46 -4.76
CA ARG A 10 4.22 4.66 -4.24
C ARG A 10 4.71 3.47 -3.41
N ILE A 11 3.83 2.82 -2.65
CA ILE A 11 4.18 1.62 -1.89
C ILE A 11 4.45 0.45 -2.83
N ASP A 12 3.65 0.28 -3.89
CA ASP A 12 3.85 -0.76 -4.90
C ASP A 12 5.17 -0.59 -5.65
N GLU A 13 5.51 0.65 -6.01
CA GLU A 13 6.77 0.96 -6.66
C GLU A 13 7.97 0.65 -5.76
N ARG A 14 7.91 1.04 -4.48
CA ARG A 14 8.95 0.68 -3.49
C ARG A 14 9.09 -0.84 -3.30
N LEU A 15 7.98 -1.58 -3.25
CA LEU A 15 8.01 -3.04 -3.17
C LEU A 15 8.73 -3.65 -4.39
N ARG A 16 8.40 -3.18 -5.59
CA ARG A 16 9.07 -3.64 -6.82
C ARG A 16 10.55 -3.33 -6.82
N LEU A 17 10.95 -2.14 -6.35
CA LEU A 17 12.36 -1.75 -6.27
C LEU A 17 13.11 -2.61 -5.25
N GLU A 18 12.53 -2.87 -4.07
CA GLU A 18 13.15 -3.71 -3.04
C GLU A 18 13.31 -5.16 -3.51
N LEU A 19 12.30 -5.72 -4.18
CA LEU A 19 12.35 -7.07 -4.74
C LEU A 19 13.33 -7.22 -5.90
N ARG A 20 13.66 -6.13 -6.59
CA ARG A 20 14.67 -6.13 -7.67
C ARG A 20 16.10 -6.09 -7.15
N LYS A 21 16.32 -5.83 -5.86
CA LYS A 21 17.68 -5.85 -5.30
C LYS A 21 18.23 -7.28 -5.27
N LEU A 22 19.54 -7.40 -5.45
CA LEU A 22 20.25 -8.68 -5.32
C LEU A 22 20.08 -9.31 -3.94
N ARG A 23 19.95 -8.47 -2.90
CA ARG A 23 19.61 -8.87 -1.53
C ARG A 23 18.48 -7.98 -1.00
N PRO A 24 17.22 -8.43 -1.09
CA PRO A 24 16.08 -7.69 -0.57
C PRO A 24 16.12 -7.59 0.96
N ASP A 25 15.80 -6.42 1.50
CA ASP A 25 15.59 -6.25 2.94
C ASP A 25 14.22 -6.78 3.34
N ARG A 26 14.20 -7.90 4.09
CA ARG A 26 12.97 -8.53 4.57
C ARG A 26 12.17 -7.65 5.53
N LEU A 27 12.84 -6.81 6.33
CA LEU A 27 12.17 -5.88 7.24
C LEU A 27 11.48 -4.77 6.46
N GLU A 28 12.15 -4.22 5.44
CA GLU A 28 11.56 -3.22 4.56
C GLU A 28 10.39 -3.79 3.76
N LEU A 29 10.51 -5.02 3.22
CA LEU A 29 9.41 -5.71 2.55
C LEU A 29 8.20 -5.91 3.48
N SER A 30 8.43 -6.35 4.72
CA SER A 30 7.37 -6.52 5.72
C SER A 30 6.70 -5.19 6.06
N ARG A 31 7.50 -4.14 6.28
CA ARG A 31 7.02 -2.78 6.54
C ARG A 31 6.16 -2.26 5.39
N LEU A 32 6.61 -2.43 4.14
CA LEU A 32 5.89 -2.01 2.96
C LEU A 32 4.58 -2.80 2.76
N ALA A 33 4.60 -4.11 3.02
CA ALA A 33 3.40 -4.95 2.97
C ALA A 33 2.35 -4.52 4.02
N HIS A 34 2.76 -4.22 5.26
CA HIS A 34 1.87 -3.69 6.28
C HIS A 34 1.28 -2.33 5.91
N LEU A 35 2.10 -1.43 5.34
CA LEU A 35 1.62 -0.14 4.84
C LEU A 35 0.57 -0.33 3.74
N LYS A 36 0.80 -1.25 2.79
CA LYS A 36 -0.15 -1.57 1.73
C LYS A 36 -1.47 -2.09 2.28
N LEU A 37 -1.43 -2.97 3.28
CA LEU A 37 -2.62 -3.51 3.94
C LEU A 37 -3.43 -2.41 4.63
N ARG A 38 -2.77 -1.49 5.35
CA ARG A 38 -3.43 -0.34 6.00
C ARG A 38 -4.13 0.56 4.99
N VAL A 39 -3.50 0.83 3.85
CA VAL A 39 -4.09 1.63 2.76
C VAL A 39 -5.32 0.93 2.17
N LYS A 40 -5.25 -0.38 1.92
CA LYS A 40 -6.39 -1.19 1.46
C LYS A 40 -7.57 -1.11 2.43
N HIS A 41 -7.32 -1.25 3.74
CA HIS A 41 -8.38 -1.11 4.74
C HIS A 41 -8.97 0.29 4.78
N ALA A 42 -8.16 1.34 4.63
CA ALA A 42 -8.66 2.71 4.57
C ALA A 42 -9.53 2.95 3.31
N LEU A 43 -9.13 2.43 2.15
CA LEU A 43 -9.92 2.46 0.92
C LEU A 43 -11.26 1.75 1.11
N ASN A 44 -11.24 0.53 1.67
CA ASN A 44 -12.45 -0.24 1.94
C ASN A 44 -13.41 0.49 2.87
N ARG A 45 -12.90 1.11 3.95
CA ARG A 45 -13.75 1.91 4.86
C ARG A 45 -14.40 3.11 4.16
N ILE A 46 -13.67 3.79 3.29
CA ILE A 46 -14.22 4.91 2.51
C ILE A 46 -15.27 4.40 1.50
N ALA A 47 -15.00 3.28 0.83
CA ALA A 47 -15.93 2.67 -0.10
C ALA A 47 -17.22 2.22 0.60
N GLN A 48 -17.10 1.55 1.75
CA GLN A 48 -18.25 1.13 2.56
C GLN A 48 -19.10 2.32 3.03
N ARG A 49 -18.48 3.41 3.49
CA ARG A 49 -19.19 4.64 3.88
C ARG A 49 -19.94 5.32 2.73
N ARG A 50 -19.56 5.07 1.47
CA ARG A 50 -20.26 5.61 0.29
C ARG A 50 -21.42 4.74 -0.19
N VAL A 51 -21.47 3.47 0.23
CA VAL A 51 -22.55 2.55 -0.14
C VAL A 51 -23.72 2.65 0.85
N THR A 52 -23.45 3.08 2.09
CA THR A 52 -24.46 3.25 3.15
C THR A 52 -24.99 4.68 3.32
N ALA A 53 -24.56 5.62 2.48
CA ALA A 53 -25.03 7.01 2.46
C ALA A 53 -25.73 7.28 1.12
#